data_AF-A0A0M3I6B9-F1
#
_entry.id   AF-A0A0M3I6B9-F1
#
_cell.length_a   1.000
_cell.length_b   1.000
_cell.length_c   1.000
_cell.angle_alpha   90.00
_cell.angle_beta   90.00
_cell.angle_gamma   90.00
#
_symmetry.space_group_name_H-M   'P 1'
#
loop_
_entity.id
_entity.type
_entity.pdbx_description
1 polymer ?
#
loop_
_entity_poly.entity_id
_entity_poly.type
_entity_poly.pdbx_seq_one_letter_code
_entity_poly.pdbx_strand_id
1 'polypeptide(L)'
;LLFKYYASFSSFNHFTQCCATSHSSCSKRYPSIAEDLVVDAGRAWWAELAEYGISNADNILTREVFNEGVGHFTQMAWGPTTKIGCGIATNCGKKGRNVIIVVCQYLEAGNYIDEPIYELGKPCMNDIECTTFKNSTCSAADGLCIKPEH
;
A
#
# COMPACT_ATOMS: atom_id res chain seq x y z
N LEU A 1 17.34 -7.72 8.86
CA LEU A 1 15.98 -7.46 9.37
C LEU A 1 15.00 -7.82 8.27
N LEU A 2 14.32 -8.96 8.41
CA LEU A 2 13.40 -9.52 7.42
C LEU A 2 12.02 -8.88 7.64
N PHE A 3 11.66 -7.95 6.75
CA PHE A 3 10.36 -7.31 6.74
C PHE A 3 9.30 -8.34 6.32
N LYS A 4 8.37 -8.62 7.23
CA LYS A 4 7.10 -9.24 6.88
C LYS A 4 6.19 -8.19 6.26
N TYR A 5 5.25 -8.63 5.46
CA TYR A 5 4.32 -7.82 4.68
C TYR A 5 4.93 -7.23 3.41
N TYR A 6 5.27 -8.11 2.47
CA TYR A 6 5.02 -7.77 1.08
C TYR A 6 3.50 -7.90 0.88
N ALA A 7 2.78 -6.81 0.65
CA ALA A 7 1.46 -6.95 0.04
C ALA A 7 1.68 -7.64 -1.31
N SER A 8 1.22 -8.89 -1.46
CA SER A 8 1.23 -9.56 -2.76
C SER A 8 0.44 -8.67 -3.72
N PHE A 9 1.15 -8.07 -4.69
CA PHE A 9 0.60 -7.21 -5.74
C PHE A 9 -0.20 -8.02 -6.78
N SER A 10 -1.03 -8.96 -6.33
CA SER A 10 -1.83 -9.81 -7.20
C SER A 10 -3.10 -9.08 -7.60
N SER A 11 -3.14 -8.71 -8.89
CA SER A 11 -4.30 -8.26 -9.69
C SER A 11 -4.62 -6.76 -9.67
N PHE A 12 -3.80 -5.97 -10.36
CA PHE A 12 -4.14 -4.59 -10.70
C PHE A 12 -5.21 -4.53 -11.80
N ASN A 13 -6.41 -4.08 -11.46
CA ASN A 13 -7.35 -3.54 -12.45
C ASN A 13 -6.94 -2.09 -12.77
N HIS A 14 -6.07 -1.93 -13.76
CA HIS A 14 -5.51 -0.63 -14.14
C HIS A 14 -6.56 0.30 -14.78
N PHE A 15 -6.81 1.44 -14.13
CA PHE A 15 -7.53 2.58 -14.72
C PHE A 15 -6.61 3.81 -14.78
N THR A 16 -6.32 4.28 -16.00
CA THR A 16 -5.60 5.53 -16.25
C THR A 16 -6.59 6.57 -16.76
N GLN A 17 -6.73 7.72 -16.08
CA GLN A 17 -7.69 8.76 -16.43
C GLN A 17 -7.06 10.16 -16.38
N CYS A 18 -7.18 10.97 -17.42
CA CYS A 18 -6.65 12.34 -17.40
C CYS A 18 -7.48 13.23 -16.48
N CYS A 19 -6.85 14.15 -15.75
CA CYS A 19 -7.52 15.13 -14.88
C CYS A 19 -8.36 16.22 -15.62
N ALA A 20 -8.66 16.04 -16.90
CA ALA A 20 -9.34 17.06 -17.71
C ALA A 20 -10.82 17.20 -17.33
N THR A 21 -11.31 18.44 -17.28
CA THR A 21 -12.73 18.82 -17.11
C THR A 21 -13.64 18.40 -18.28
N SER A 22 -13.12 17.62 -19.24
CA SER A 22 -13.86 17.06 -20.36
C SER A 22 -13.40 15.63 -20.65
N HIS A 23 -14.35 14.70 -20.67
CA HIS A 23 -14.15 13.26 -20.86
C HIS A 23 -13.58 12.85 -22.25
N SER A 24 -13.28 13.80 -23.14
CA SER A 24 -13.14 13.54 -24.58
C SER A 24 -11.72 13.38 -25.12
N SER A 25 -10.66 13.47 -24.30
CA SER A 25 -9.27 13.41 -24.83
C SER A 25 -8.32 12.41 -24.15
N CYS A 26 -8.79 11.53 -23.28
CA CYS A 26 -7.94 10.54 -22.62
C CYS A 26 -8.23 9.12 -23.13
N SER A 27 -7.69 8.78 -24.30
CA SER A 27 -7.92 7.49 -24.96
C SER A 27 -6.61 6.74 -25.27
N LYS A 28 -5.61 6.81 -24.37
CA LYS A 28 -4.41 6.00 -24.55
C LYS A 28 -4.06 5.22 -23.29
N ARG A 29 -4.48 3.96 -23.29
CA ARG A 29 -4.07 2.91 -22.35
C ARG A 29 -2.62 2.54 -22.66
N TYR A 30 -1.70 2.87 -21.75
CA TYR A 30 -0.30 2.42 -21.82
C TYR A 30 0.00 1.61 -20.56
N PRO A 31 -0.09 0.27 -20.61
CA PRO A 31 0.03 -0.58 -19.43
C PRO A 31 1.39 -0.48 -18.74
N SER A 32 2.49 -0.45 -19.51
CA SER A 32 3.85 -0.47 -18.94
C SER A 32 4.21 0.77 -18.14
N ILE A 33 3.91 1.97 -18.67
CA ILE A 33 4.18 3.22 -17.95
C ILE A 33 3.30 3.38 -16.71
N ALA A 34 2.10 2.76 -16.70
CA ALA A 34 1.20 2.82 -15.56
C ALA A 34 1.78 2.03 -14.37
N GLU A 35 2.28 0.81 -14.62
CA GLU A 35 2.89 -0.02 -13.57
C GLU A 35 4.11 0.68 -12.95
N ASP A 36 5.00 1.24 -13.78
CA ASP A 36 6.17 1.97 -13.30
C ASP A 36 5.80 3.14 -12.38
N LEU A 37 4.75 3.91 -12.73
CA LEU A 37 4.29 5.04 -11.91
C LEU A 37 3.71 4.59 -10.56
N VAL A 38 3.00 3.47 -10.51
CA VAL A 38 2.52 2.91 -9.23
C VAL A 38 3.69 2.41 -8.39
N VAL A 39 4.66 1.74 -9.01
CA VAL A 39 5.86 1.26 -8.31
C VAL A 39 6.68 2.41 -7.77
N ASP A 40 6.88 3.47 -8.54
CA ASP A 40 7.60 4.67 -8.10
C ASP A 40 6.89 5.38 -6.95
N ALA A 41 5.56 5.52 -7.02
CA ALA A 41 4.76 6.05 -5.92
C ALA A 41 4.90 5.18 -4.66
N GLY A 42 4.80 3.86 -4.80
CA GLY A 42 4.99 2.92 -3.70
C GLY A 42 6.38 2.99 -3.08
N ARG A 43 7.43 3.16 -3.88
CA ARG A 43 8.81 3.35 -3.37
C ARG A 43 8.95 4.65 -2.59
N ALA A 44 8.33 5.74 -3.07
CA ALA A 44 8.35 7.03 -2.38
C ALA A 44 7.63 6.94 -1.03
N TRP A 45 6.44 6.34 -0.99
CA TRP A 45 5.70 6.10 0.25
C TRP A 45 6.44 5.18 1.21
N TRP A 46 7.07 4.11 0.72
CA TRP A 46 7.84 3.20 1.56
C TRP A 46 9.11 3.85 2.14
N ALA A 47 9.71 4.81 1.43
CA ALA A 47 10.91 5.51 1.86
C ALA A 47 10.70 6.34 3.15
N GLU A 48 9.46 6.67 3.50
CA GLU A 48 9.12 7.36 4.76
C GLU A 48 9.67 6.62 6.00
N LEU A 49 9.71 5.29 5.97
CA LEU A 49 10.30 4.51 7.07
C LEU A 49 11.79 4.82 7.26
N ALA A 50 12.54 4.98 6.18
CA ALA A 50 13.97 5.27 6.26
C ALA A 50 14.23 6.74 6.60
N GLU A 51 13.32 7.64 6.21
CA GLU A 51 13.46 9.08 6.43
C GLU A 51 13.04 9.51 7.84
N TYR A 52 11.90 9.02 8.33
CA TYR A 52 11.31 9.43 9.60
C TYR A 52 11.43 8.34 10.68
N GLY A 53 11.39 7.07 10.29
CA GLY A 53 11.45 5.94 11.23
C GLY A 53 10.13 5.66 11.95
N ILE A 54 10.14 4.63 12.80
CA ILE A 54 9.11 4.41 13.82
C ILE A 54 9.81 4.53 15.17
N SER A 55 9.41 5.52 15.98
CA SER A 55 10.14 5.90 17.19
C SER A 55 9.88 4.98 18.40
N ASN A 56 8.98 4.00 18.30
CA ASN A 56 8.67 3.07 19.39
C ASN A 56 8.97 1.59 19.04
N ALA A 57 9.38 0.84 20.05
CA ALA A 57 9.76 -0.57 19.91
C ALA A 57 8.55 -1.51 19.71
N ASP A 58 7.36 -1.08 20.14
CA ASP A 58 6.14 -1.88 20.11
C ASP A 58 5.41 -1.83 18.76
N ASN A 59 5.95 -1.08 17.79
CA ASN A 59 5.38 -0.91 16.45
C ASN A 59 3.95 -0.33 16.46
N ILE A 60 3.64 0.49 17.46
CA ILE A 60 2.36 1.16 17.64
C ILE A 60 2.34 2.47 16.84
N LEU A 61 1.28 2.74 16.10
CA LEU A 61 1.10 4.03 15.45
C LEU A 61 0.50 5.04 16.43
N THR A 62 1.36 5.69 17.23
CA THR A 62 0.88 6.79 18.09
C THR A 62 0.59 8.05 17.28
N ARG A 63 -0.10 9.02 17.88
CA ARG A 63 -0.35 10.31 17.23
C ARG A 63 0.95 11.05 16.90
N GLU A 64 1.95 10.96 17.77
CA GLU A 64 3.26 11.57 17.59
C GLU A 64 3.95 10.96 16.37
N VAL A 65 4.03 9.63 16.29
CA VAL A 65 4.61 8.92 15.14
C VAL A 65 3.87 9.27 13.85
N PHE A 66 2.54 9.25 13.85
CA PHE A 66 1.77 9.60 12.65
C PHE A 66 2.06 11.01 12.15
N ASN A 67 2.25 11.97 13.06
CA ASN A 67 2.55 13.35 12.74
C ASN A 67 3.98 13.56 12.20
N GLU A 68 4.88 12.58 12.29
CA GLU A 68 6.20 12.61 11.67
C GLU A 68 6.14 12.43 10.14
N GLY A 69 5.00 12.00 9.59
CA GLY A 69 4.79 11.91 8.14
C GLY A 69 4.94 10.49 7.58
N VAL A 70 4.79 9.46 8.40
CA VAL A 70 4.89 8.03 7.99
C VAL A 70 3.58 7.42 7.49
N GLY A 71 2.54 8.24 7.32
CA GLY A 71 1.18 7.76 7.07
C GLY A 71 1.00 6.92 5.80
N HIS A 72 1.82 7.14 4.76
CA HIS A 72 1.73 6.31 3.56
C HIS A 72 2.42 4.96 3.80
N PHE A 73 3.62 4.97 4.38
CA PHE A 73 4.33 3.76 4.77
C PHE A 73 3.48 2.87 5.69
N THR A 74 2.89 3.44 6.75
CA THR A 74 2.13 2.66 7.72
C THR A 74 0.89 2.02 7.11
N GLN A 75 0.25 2.68 6.13
CA GLN A 75 -0.85 2.06 5.39
C GLN A 75 -0.35 0.93 4.46
N MET A 76 0.82 1.09 3.82
CA MET A 76 1.42 0.02 3.01
C MET A 76 1.80 -1.21 3.84
N ALA A 77 2.31 -0.98 5.06
CA ALA A 77 2.75 -2.03 5.98
C ALA A 77 1.65 -2.54 6.92
N TRP A 78 0.41 -2.05 6.77
CA TRP A 78 -0.68 -2.35 7.69
C TRP A 78 -1.06 -3.83 7.63
N GLY A 79 -0.82 -4.58 8.71
CA GLY A 79 -0.88 -6.04 8.70
C GLY A 79 -2.23 -6.62 8.24
N PRO A 80 -3.38 -6.11 8.72
CA PRO A 80 -4.70 -6.53 8.26
C PRO A 80 -5.09 -6.13 6.84
N THR A 81 -4.33 -5.27 6.15
CA THR A 81 -4.67 -4.82 4.81
C THR A 81 -4.34 -5.88 3.76
N THR A 82 -5.37 -6.34 3.05
CA THR A 82 -5.26 -7.48 2.13
C THR A 82 -5.48 -7.14 0.67
N LYS A 83 -6.11 -5.99 0.38
CA LYS A 83 -6.38 -5.55 -1.00
C LYS A 83 -5.99 -4.10 -1.20
N ILE A 84 -5.41 -3.84 -2.36
CA ILE A 84 -5.03 -2.51 -2.83
C ILE A 84 -5.52 -2.34 -4.27
N GLY A 85 -6.04 -1.15 -4.58
CA GLY A 85 -6.36 -0.72 -5.93
C GLY A 85 -5.80 0.66 -6.21
N CYS A 86 -5.09 0.83 -7.32
CA CYS A 86 -4.44 2.09 -7.67
C CYS A 86 -5.01 2.68 -8.96
N GLY A 87 -5.21 4.00 -8.95
CA GLY A 87 -5.61 4.80 -10.10
C GLY A 87 -4.53 5.83 -10.41
N ILE A 88 -4.33 6.09 -11.70
CA ILE A 88 -3.36 7.07 -12.17
C ILE A 88 -4.08 8.13 -12.96
N ALA A 89 -3.80 9.38 -12.64
CA ALA A 89 -4.18 10.52 -13.44
C ALA A 89 -2.99 11.29 -13.98
N THR A 90 -3.02 11.57 -15.28
CA THR A 90 -1.95 12.30 -15.97
C THR A 90 -2.45 13.67 -16.42
N ASN A 91 -1.51 14.57 -16.73
CA ASN A 91 -1.77 15.93 -17.20
C ASN A 91 -2.63 16.76 -16.22
N CYS A 92 -2.40 16.57 -14.92
CA CYS A 92 -3.16 17.23 -13.85
C CYS A 92 -2.64 18.64 -13.49
N GLY A 93 -1.65 19.16 -14.22
CA GLY A 93 -1.01 20.44 -13.93
C GLY A 93 -1.66 21.60 -14.68
N LYS A 94 -1.67 22.78 -14.06
CA LYS A 94 -2.06 24.04 -14.75
C LYS A 94 -0.94 24.50 -15.69
N LYS A 95 -1.33 25.10 -16.83
CA LYS A 95 -0.44 25.84 -17.77
C LYS A 95 0.79 25.03 -18.23
N GLY A 96 0.57 23.91 -18.91
CA GLY A 96 1.64 23.14 -19.57
C GLY A 96 2.53 22.32 -18.61
N ARG A 97 2.17 22.21 -17.33
CA ARG A 97 2.84 21.29 -16.40
C ARG A 97 2.26 19.89 -16.51
N ASN A 98 3.12 18.91 -16.77
CA ASN A 98 2.77 17.50 -16.70
C ASN A 98 2.82 17.05 -15.24
N VAL A 99 1.69 17.14 -14.54
CA VAL A 99 1.53 16.56 -13.20
C VAL A 99 0.89 15.19 -13.35
N ILE A 100 1.50 14.20 -12.70
CA ILE A 100 0.96 12.85 -12.55
C ILE A 100 0.49 12.72 -11.10
N ILE A 101 -0.70 12.17 -10.91
CA ILE A 101 -1.27 11.86 -9.60
C ILE A 101 -1.47 10.35 -9.57
N VAL A 102 -0.90 9.70 -8.57
CA VAL A 102 -1.15 8.29 -8.26
C VAL A 102 -1.92 8.22 -6.96
N VAL A 103 -3.03 7.49 -6.96
CA VAL A 103 -3.85 7.26 -5.76
C VAL A 103 -4.03 5.77 -5.59
N CYS A 104 -3.67 5.25 -4.43
CA CYS A 104 -4.00 3.88 -4.05
C CYS A 104 -4.99 3.88 -2.89
N GLN A 105 -6.00 3.01 -2.99
CA GLN A 105 -6.96 2.74 -1.92
C GLN A 105 -6.76 1.32 -1.41
N TYR A 106 -6.99 1.16 -0.11
CA TYR A 106 -6.79 -0.08 0.63
C TYR A 106 -8.14 -0.53 1.20
N LEU A 107 -8.50 -1.80 1.05
CA LEU A 107 -9.84 -2.28 1.45
C LEU A 107 -10.00 -2.27 2.96
N GLU A 108 -9.14 -2.98 3.69
CA GLU A 108 -9.02 -2.76 5.11
C GLU A 108 -8.19 -1.50 5.32
N ALA A 109 -8.86 -0.44 5.76
CA ALA A 109 -8.20 0.79 6.14
C ALA A 109 -7.20 0.52 7.26
N GLY A 110 -6.04 1.17 7.18
CA GLY A 110 -5.04 1.17 8.23
C GLY A 110 -4.98 2.50 8.96
N ASN A 111 -3.82 2.77 9.54
CA ASN A 111 -3.53 4.01 10.24
C ASN A 111 -4.46 4.31 11.42
N TYR A 112 -4.95 3.28 12.10
CA TYR A 112 -5.64 3.46 13.36
C TYR A 112 -4.63 3.87 14.43
N ILE A 113 -4.91 5.01 15.06
CA ILE A 113 -4.05 5.53 16.12
C ILE A 113 -4.15 4.61 17.35
N ASP A 114 -3.02 4.41 18.01
CA ASP A 114 -2.83 3.54 19.17
C ASP A 114 -2.99 2.03 18.87
N GLU A 115 -3.02 1.65 17.59
CA GLU A 115 -2.98 0.26 17.14
C GLU A 115 -1.58 -0.10 16.58
N PRO A 116 -1.16 -1.38 16.66
CA PRO A 116 0.05 -1.82 16.00
C PRO A 116 -0.10 -1.75 14.48
N ILE A 117 0.94 -1.25 13.80
CA ILE A 117 1.01 -1.24 12.33
C ILE A 117 0.94 -2.68 11.81
N TYR A 118 1.69 -3.57 12.47
CA TYR A 118 1.60 -5.02 12.30
C TYR A 118 2.02 -5.73 13.58
N GLU A 119 1.57 -6.97 13.74
CA GLU A 119 1.92 -7.80 14.89
C GLU A 119 3.41 -8.20 14.85
N LEU A 120 4.12 -7.94 15.94
CA LEU A 120 5.51 -8.35 16.13
C LEU A 120 5.60 -9.87 16.32
N GLY A 121 6.55 -10.53 15.64
CA GLY A 121 6.78 -11.97 15.80
C GLY A 121 7.54 -12.60 14.64
N LYS A 122 7.49 -13.92 14.50
CA LYS A 122 8.08 -14.67 13.37
C LYS A 122 7.13 -14.78 12.18
N PRO A 123 7.63 -14.79 10.93
CA PRO A 123 6.76 -14.94 9.76
C PRO A 123 6.01 -16.27 9.83
N CYS A 124 4.82 -16.34 9.23
CA CYS A 124 4.04 -17.56 9.30
C CYS A 124 4.80 -18.70 8.61
N MET A 125 4.74 -19.90 9.19
CA MET A 125 5.32 -21.11 8.60
C MET A 125 4.24 -22.13 8.18
N ASN A 126 3.02 -21.98 8.68
CA ASN A 126 1.87 -22.83 8.40
C ASN A 126 0.56 -22.07 8.63
N ASP A 127 -0.54 -22.62 8.15
CA ASP A 127 -1.85 -21.97 8.15
C ASP A 127 -2.39 -21.64 9.55
N ILE A 128 -2.03 -22.43 10.58
CA ILE A 128 -2.55 -22.26 11.95
C ILE A 128 -2.04 -20.96 12.58
N GLU A 129 -0.90 -20.45 12.12
CA GLU A 129 -0.32 -19.20 12.60
C GLU A 129 -1.05 -17.96 12.04
N CYS A 130 -1.85 -18.13 10.99
CA CYS A 130 -2.59 -17.05 10.34
C CYS A 130 -3.97 -16.86 10.98
N THR A 131 -4.01 -16.10 12.08
CA THR A 131 -5.21 -15.99 12.92
C THR A 131 -6.05 -14.72 12.69
N THR A 132 -5.50 -13.71 12.01
CA THR A 132 -6.16 -12.41 11.79
C THR A 132 -7.50 -12.55 11.06
N PHE A 133 -7.57 -13.39 10.02
CA PHE A 133 -8.81 -13.72 9.32
C PHE A 133 -9.08 -15.22 9.40
N LYS A 134 -10.35 -15.60 9.60
CA LYS A 134 -10.75 -17.01 9.65
C LYS A 134 -10.45 -17.69 8.32
N ASN A 135 -9.97 -18.94 8.39
CA ASN A 135 -9.61 -19.77 7.24
C ASN A 135 -8.51 -19.16 6.36
N SER A 136 -7.62 -18.36 6.93
CA SER A 136 -6.41 -17.90 6.24
C SER A 136 -5.43 -19.05 6.05
N THR A 137 -4.64 -18.97 4.98
CA THR A 137 -3.50 -19.86 4.73
C THR A 137 -2.20 -19.09 4.83
N CYS A 138 -1.07 -19.79 4.89
CA CYS A 138 0.26 -19.20 4.93
C CYS A 138 1.02 -19.47 3.63
N SER A 139 1.51 -18.41 2.98
CA SER A 139 2.63 -18.52 2.04
C SER A 139 3.92 -18.63 2.84
N ALA A 140 4.36 -19.86 3.13
CA ALA A 140 5.59 -20.08 3.90
C ALA A 140 6.85 -19.56 3.17
N ALA A 141 6.82 -19.46 1.84
CA ALA A 141 7.92 -18.91 1.05
C ALA A 141 8.13 -17.41 1.31
N ASP A 142 7.03 -16.67 1.48
CA ASP A 142 7.05 -15.23 1.72
C ASP A 142 6.88 -14.87 3.21
N GLY A 143 6.45 -15.84 4.03
CA GLY A 143 6.11 -15.64 5.43
C GLY A 143 4.85 -14.80 5.64
N LEU A 144 3.91 -14.86 4.69
CA LEU A 144 2.71 -14.00 4.62
C LEU A 144 1.42 -14.81 4.74
N CYS A 145 0.47 -14.26 5.50
CA CYS A 145 -0.87 -14.82 5.59
C CYS A 145 -1.74 -14.37 4.41
N ILE A 146 -2.45 -15.31 3.79
CA ILE A 146 -3.36 -15.09 2.68
C ILE A 146 -4.79 -15.21 3.21
N LYS A 147 -5.54 -14.12 3.13
CA LYS A 147 -6.97 -14.10 3.45
C LYS A 147 -7.77 -14.82 2.35
N PRO A 148 -8.74 -15.67 2.69
CA PRO A 148 -9.59 -16.32 1.69
C PRO A 148 -10.47 -15.30 0.96
N GLU A 149 -10.63 -15.49 -0.34
CA GLU A 149 -11.62 -14.77 -1.15
C GLU A 149 -13.04 -15.27 -0.80
N HIS A 150 -14.00 -14.35 -0.71
CA HIS A 150 -15.42 -14.68 -0.46
C HIS A 150 -16.15 -15.02 -1.74
#